data_AF-A0A7W1RZU0-F1
#
_entry.id   AF-A0A7W1RZU0-F1
#
_cell.length_a   1.000
_cell.length_b   1.000
_cell.length_c   1.000
_cell.angle_alpha   90.00
_cell.angle_beta   90.00
_cell.angle_gamma   90.00
#
_symmetry.space_group_name_H-M   'P 1'
#
loop_
_entity.id
_entity.type
_entity.pdbx_description
1 polymer ?
#
loop_
_entity_poly.entity_id
_entity_poly.type
_entity_poly.pdbx_seq_one_letter_code
_entity_poly.pdbx_strand_id
1 'polypeptide(L)' 'DVRLELGSAIAAGAIVIEWWDADRGEAIRRDLVDHPGGTLAVVAPPFVRHLAFKVARD' A
#
# COMPACT_ATOMS: atom_id res chain seq x y z
N ASP A 1 10.20 -5.44 9.52
CA ASP A 1 9.23 -4.72 8.67
C ASP A 1 9.53 -4.94 7.20
N VAL A 2 8.52 -5.24 6.39
CA VAL A 2 8.67 -5.43 4.94
C VAL A 2 8.42 -4.08 4.24
N ARG A 3 9.39 -3.61 3.47
CA ARG A 3 9.30 -2.38 2.69
C ARG A 3 9.05 -2.71 1.23
N LEU A 4 8.06 -2.07 0.62
CA LEU A 4 7.70 -2.22 -0.78
C LEU A 4 7.98 -0.91 -1.51
N GLU A 5 8.75 -0.96 -2.59
CA GLU A 5 8.94 0.14 -3.53
C GLU A 5 8.10 -0.11 -4.78
N LEU A 6 7.11 0.75 -5.02
CA LEU A 6 6.06 0.53 -6.02
C LEU A 6 6.31 1.34 -7.31
N GLY A 7 7.31 2.21 -7.30
CA GLY A 7 7.74 3.03 -8.42
C GLY A 7 8.58 4.22 -7.97
N SER A 8 9.40 4.75 -8.88
CA SER A 8 10.32 5.88 -8.62
C SER A 8 9.86 7.22 -9.20
N ALA A 9 8.82 7.22 -10.03
CA ALA A 9 8.31 8.41 -10.72
C ALA A 9 6.77 8.49 -10.64
N ILE A 10 6.22 8.31 -9.44
CA ILE A 10 4.80 8.45 -9.18
C ILE A 10 4.47 9.96 -9.15
N ALA A 11 3.47 10.41 -9.91
CA ALA A 11 3.03 11.80 -9.80
C ALA A 11 2.42 12.10 -8.42
N ALA A 12 2.51 13.36 -7.99
CA ALA A 12 1.87 13.83 -6.76
C ALA A 12 0.35 13.67 -6.79
N GLY A 13 -0.27 13.53 -5.62
CA GLY A 13 -1.72 13.44 -5.45
C GLY A 13 -2.16 12.38 -4.44
N ALA A 14 -3.47 12.22 -4.30
CA ALA A 14 -4.08 11.26 -3.39
C ALA A 14 -3.86 9.81 -3.87
N ILE A 15 -3.36 8.98 -2.96
CA ILE A 15 -3.17 7.54 -3.17
C ILE A 15 -3.92 6.79 -2.08
N VAL A 16 -4.69 5.80 -2.49
CA VAL A 16 -5.35 4.85 -1.58
C VAL A 16 -4.58 3.53 -1.62
N ILE A 17 -4.22 3.03 -0.45
CA ILE A 17 -3.61 1.72 -0.27
C ILE A 17 -4.52 0.89 0.62
N GLU A 18 -4.98 -0.25 0.11
CA GLU A 18 -5.72 -1.21 0.93
C GLU A 18 -4.89 -2.47 1.13
N TRP A 19 -4.79 -2.90 2.38
CA TRP A 19 -4.09 -4.10 2.83
C TRP A 19 -5.10 -5.17 3.20
N TRP A 20 -4.79 -6.42 2.86
CA TRP A 20 -5.70 -7.55 2.98
C TRP A 20 -4.99 -8.75 3.62
N ASP A 21 -5.66 -9.39 4.58
CA ASP A 21 -5.36 -10.78 4.94
C ASP A 21 -5.76 -11.64 3.73
N ALA A 22 -4.75 -12.16 3.03
CA ALA A 22 -4.97 -12.91 1.81
C ALA A 22 -5.41 -14.35 2.07
N ASP A 23 -5.17 -14.89 3.27
CA ASP A 23 -5.67 -16.21 3.65
C ASP A 23 -7.19 -16.17 3.92
N ARG A 24 -7.70 -15.04 4.44
CA ARG A 24 -9.13 -14.85 4.76
C ARG A 24 -9.93 -14.06 3.73
N GLY A 25 -9.26 -13.32 2.85
CA GLY A 25 -9.90 -12.40 1.91
C GLY A 25 -10.51 -11.18 2.60
N GLU A 26 -9.94 -10.73 3.72
CA GLU A 26 -10.47 -9.64 4.54
C GLU A 26 -9.57 -8.40 4.45
N ALA A 27 -10.17 -7.22 4.29
CA ALA A 27 -9.45 -5.97 4.37
C ALA A 27 -9.05 -5.68 5.83
N ILE A 28 -7.77 -5.41 6.06
CA ILE A 28 -7.22 -5.15 7.41
C ILE A 28 -6.89 -3.67 7.64
N ARG A 29 -6.56 -2.92 6.58
CA ARG A 29 -6.24 -1.48 6.68
C ARG A 29 -6.45 -0.77 5.35
N ARG A 30 -6.94 0.46 5.41
CA ARG A 30 -7.01 1.39 4.28
C ARG A 30 -6.30 2.69 4.64
N ASP A 31 -5.27 3.03 3.89
CA ASP A 31 -4.47 4.24 4.05
C ASP A 31 -4.82 5.22 2.91
N LEU A 32 -5.12 6.47 3.25
CA LEU A 32 -5.18 7.58 2.30
C LEU A 32 -3.93 8.43 2.49
N VAL A 33 -3.14 8.56 1.44
CA VAL A 33 -1.85 9.25 1.47
C VAL A 33 -1.89 10.41 0.48
N ASP A 34 -1.64 11.63 0.97
CA ASP A 34 -1.30 12.75 0.09
C ASP A 34 0.18 12.59 -0.33
N HIS A 35 0.40 12.13 -1.55
CA HIS A 35 1.73 11.78 -2.04
C HIS A 35 2.39 13.00 -2.71
N PRO A 36 3.62 13.40 -2.31
CA PRO A 36 4.30 14.56 -2.88
C PRO A 36 4.84 14.32 -4.30
N GLY A 37 4.75 13.08 -4.79
CA GLY A 37 5.36 12.63 -6.04
C GLY A 37 6.78 12.08 -5.84
N GLY A 38 7.30 11.40 -6.86
CA GLY A 38 8.59 10.72 -6.84
C GLY A 38 8.47 9.25 -6.46
N THR A 39 9.33 8.79 -5.55
CA THR A 39 9.35 7.39 -5.13
C THR A 39 8.20 7.08 -4.18
N LEU A 40 7.36 6.11 -4.55
CA LEU A 40 6.36 5.55 -3.65
C LEU A 40 6.94 4.31 -2.96
N ALA A 41 7.24 4.47 -1.67
CA ALA A 41 7.66 3.39 -0.81
C ALA A 41 6.75 3.29 0.41
N VAL A 42 6.30 2.08 0.72
CA VAL A 42 5.35 1.82 1.81
C VAL A 42 5.86 0.70 2.69
N VAL A 43 5.45 0.73 3.96
CA VAL A 43 5.76 -0.34 4.91
C VAL A 43 4.52 -1.19 5.09
N ALA A 44 4.65 -2.47 4.79
CA ALA A 44 3.59 -3.44 5.00
C ALA A 44 3.27 -3.56 6.50
N PRO A 45 1.98 -3.66 6.89
CA PRO A 45 1.63 -3.99 8.25
C PRO A 45 2.13 -5.40 8.60
N PRO A 46 2.28 -5.73 9.89
CA PRO A 46 2.55 -7.10 10.31
C PRO A 46 1.49 -8.06 9.76
N PHE A 47 1.93 -9.23 9.29
CA PHE A 47 1.06 -10.27 8.76
C PHE A 47 1.62 -11.65 9.10
N VAL A 48 0.76 -12.67 8.99
CA VAL A 48 1.15 -14.07 9.08
C VAL A 48 0.86 -14.71 7.73
N ARG A 49 1.82 -15.48 7.19
CA ARG A 49 1.75 -16.17 5.89
C ARG A 49 1.59 -15.23 4.69
N HIS A 50 0.38 -14.81 4.36
CA HIS A 50 0.10 -14.07 3.12
C HIS A 50 -0.51 -12.71 3.39
N LEU A 51 0.03 -11.71 2.70
CA LEU A 51 -0.50 -10.35 2.67
C LEU A 51 -0.73 -9.96 1.22
N ALA A 52 -1.91 -9.43 0.92
CA ALA A 52 -2.20 -8.80 -0.35
C ALA A 52 -2.38 -7.29 -0.15
N PHE A 53 -2.11 -6.53 -1.20
CA PHE A 53 -2.35 -5.10 -1.20
C PHE A 53 -2.81 -4.64 -2.59
N LYS A 54 -3.62 -3.58 -2.61
CA LYS A 54 -3.93 -2.84 -3.85
C LYS A 54 -3.62 -1.37 -3.64
N VAL A 55 -3.18 -0.73 -4.71
CA VAL A 55 -2.84 0.69 -4.74
C VAL A 55 -3.63 1.32 -5.87
N ALA A 56 -4.32 2.41 -5.56
CA ALA A 56 -5.12 3.16 -6.51
C ALA A 56 -4.89 4.67 -6.32
N ARG A 57 -5.16 5.43 -7.39
CA ARG A 57 -5.32 6.88 -7.28
C ARG A 57 -6.78 7.21 -7.03
N ASP A 58 -7.01 8.22 -6.23
CA ASP A 58 -8.32 8.87 -6.06
C ASP A 58 -8.44 10.04 -7.06
#